data_AF-A0A0M3JN22-F1
#
_entry.id   AF-A0A0M3JN22-F1
#
_cell.length_a   1.000
_cell.length_b   1.000
_cell.length_c   1.000
_cell.angle_alpha   90.00
_cell.angle_beta   90.00
_cell.angle_gamma   90.00
#
_symmetry.space_group_name_H-M   'P 1'
#
loop_
_entity.id
_entity.type
_entity.pdbx_description
1 polymer ?
#
loop_
_entity_poly.entity_id
_entity_poly.type
_entity_poly.pdbx_seq_one_letter_code
_entity_poly.pdbx_strand_id
1 'polypeptide(L)'
;LDHVIVSPFDRTLETATRILKNRNIPIEVEPGLVEGLYMCEDPPGYESLEVLKQKYPLIDTSYKSVMPWKLPREGYGDDACTGRVAKTLDGLAQRYP
;
A
#
# COMPACT_ATOMS: atom_id res chain seq x y z
N LEU A 1 -12.56 13.62 -0.55
CA LEU A 1 -11.36 12.80 -0.85
C LEU A 1 -10.29 13.37 0.02
N ASP A 2 -10.17 12.76 1.18
CA ASP A 2 -9.47 13.28 2.34
C ASP A 2 -8.25 12.41 2.63
N HIS A 3 -8.30 11.13 2.23
CA HIS A 3 -7.19 10.17 2.30
C HIS A 3 -7.03 9.43 0.96
N VAL A 4 -5.78 9.09 0.63
CA VAL A 4 -5.40 8.33 -0.57
C VAL A 4 -4.45 7.23 -0.13
N ILE A 5 -5.00 6.02 0.06
CA ILE A 5 -4.24 4.85 0.51
C ILE A 5 -3.91 3.97 -0.70
N VAL A 6 -2.65 3.60 -0.86
CA VAL A 6 -2.14 3.00 -2.10
C VAL A 6 -1.18 1.85 -1.80
N SER A 7 -1.23 0.79 -2.61
CA SER A 7 -0.21 -0.26 -2.56
C SER A 7 1.19 0.30 -2.91
N PRO A 8 2.27 -0.31 -2.39
CA PRO A 8 3.64 0.14 -2.64
C PRO A 8 4.15 -0.12 -4.07
N PHE A 9 3.43 -0.87 -4.91
CA PHE A 9 3.85 -1.09 -6.30
C PHE A 9 3.83 0.20 -7.13
N ASP A 10 4.85 0.37 -7.99
CA ASP A 10 4.97 1.53 -8.87
C ASP A 10 3.68 1.75 -9.69
N ARG A 11 3.07 0.70 -10.25
CA ARG A 11 1.81 0.81 -11.03
C ARG A 11 0.66 1.44 -10.22
N THR A 12 0.57 1.17 -8.92
CA THR A 12 -0.49 1.73 -8.06
C THR A 12 -0.19 3.17 -7.67
N LEU A 13 1.07 3.48 -7.38
CA LEU A 13 1.52 4.85 -7.06
C LEU A 13 1.42 5.80 -8.26
N GLU A 14 1.78 5.32 -9.45
CA GLU A 14 1.66 6.07 -10.69
C GLU A 14 0.19 6.35 -11.03
N THR A 15 -0.69 5.37 -10.80
CA THR A 15 -2.15 5.54 -10.94
C THR A 15 -2.69 6.60 -9.98
N ALA A 16 -2.34 6.52 -8.69
CA ALA A 16 -2.77 7.50 -7.69
C ALA A 16 -2.28 8.91 -8.02
N THR A 17 -1.02 9.06 -8.44
CA THR A 17 -0.43 10.34 -8.86
C THR A 17 -1.21 10.95 -10.03
N ARG A 18 -1.60 10.13 -11.02
CA ARG A 18 -2.42 10.60 -12.15
C ARG A 18 -3.84 11.00 -11.76
N ILE A 19 -4.46 10.27 -10.82
CA ILE A 19 -5.79 10.61 -10.29
C ILE A 19 -5.74 11.96 -9.55
N LEU A 20 -4.67 12.19 -8.78
CA LEU A 20 -4.49 13.42 -8.01
C LEU A 20 -4.23 14.63 -8.90
N LYS A 21 -3.60 14.46 -10.07
CA LYS A 21 -3.25 15.55 -11.00
C LYS A 21 -2.50 16.66 -10.26
N ASN A 22 -3.16 17.80 -10.03
CA ASN A 22 -2.59 18.99 -9.38
C ASN A 22 -3.04 19.14 -7.91
N ARG A 23 -3.74 18.14 -7.36
CA ARG A 23 -4.19 18.15 -5.97
C ARG A 23 -3.03 17.74 -5.07
N ASN A 24 -2.67 18.61 -4.14
CA ASN A 24 -1.62 18.36 -3.16
C ASN A 24 -2.16 17.53 -1.97
N ILE A 25 -2.66 16.33 -2.24
CA ILE A 25 -3.15 15.39 -1.22
C ILE A 25 -2.05 14.36 -0.97
N PRO A 26 -1.64 14.13 0.28
CA PRO A 26 -0.64 13.12 0.59
C PRO A 26 -1.08 11.70 0.21
N ILE A 27 -0.12 10.88 -0.22
CA ILE A 27 -0.31 9.46 -0.53
C ILE A 27 0.19 8.61 0.64
N GLU A 28 -0.70 7.83 1.23
CA GLU A 28 -0.42 6.91 2.34
C GLU A 28 -0.14 5.51 1.77
N VAL A 29 1.11 5.03 1.90
CA VAL A 29 1.52 3.76 1.30
C VAL A 29 1.24 2.60 2.24
N GLU A 30 0.38 1.67 1.83
CA GLU A 30 -0.08 0.54 2.64
C GLU A 30 0.30 -0.80 1.99
N PRO A 31 1.34 -1.50 2.51
CA PRO A 31 1.71 -2.85 2.07
C PRO A 31 0.56 -3.86 2.17
N GLY A 32 -0.38 -3.64 3.08
CA GLY A 32 -1.57 -4.47 3.22
C GLY A 32 -2.45 -4.55 1.97
N LEU A 33 -2.32 -3.61 1.04
CA LEU A 33 -3.08 -3.53 -0.23
C LEU A 33 -2.35 -4.16 -1.43
N VAL A 34 -1.23 -4.85 -1.18
CA VAL A 34 -0.56 -5.68 -2.20
C VAL A 34 -1.49 -6.82 -2.65
N GLU A 35 -1.29 -7.30 -3.88
CA GLU A 35 -2.00 -8.45 -4.45
C GLU A 35 -1.86 -9.73 -3.60
N GLY A 36 -2.50 -10.82 -4.01
CA GLY A 36 -2.25 -12.13 -3.41
C GLY A 36 -0.77 -12.49 -3.53
N LEU A 37 -0.10 -12.75 -2.40
CA LEU A 37 1.37 -12.97 -2.39
C LEU A 37 1.79 -14.18 -3.21
N TYR A 38 0.90 -15.13 -3.42
CA TYR A 38 1.14 -16.29 -4.28
C TYR A 38 1.38 -15.92 -5.76
N MET A 39 0.99 -14.71 -6.19
CA MET A 39 1.23 -14.17 -7.53
C MET A 39 2.46 -13.25 -7.59
N CYS A 40 3.11 -13.00 -6.45
CA CYS A 40 4.28 -12.14 -6.36
C CYS A 40 5.57 -12.95 -6.30
N GLU A 41 6.70 -12.29 -6.56
CA GLU A 41 8.01 -12.78 -6.15
C GLU A 41 8.10 -12.85 -4.61
N ASP A 42 9.02 -13.66 -4.07
CA ASP A 42 9.32 -13.73 -2.63
C ASP A 42 10.75 -13.22 -2.37
N PRO A 43 10.92 -12.00 -1.78
CA PRO A 43 9.87 -11.08 -1.33
C PRO A 43 9.19 -10.34 -2.50
N PRO A 44 8.00 -9.75 -2.28
CA PRO A 44 7.32 -8.96 -3.29
C PRO A 44 8.20 -7.80 -3.80
N GLY A 45 8.27 -7.63 -5.11
CA GLY A 45 9.22 -6.73 -5.78
C GLY A 45 8.91 -5.22 -5.72
N TYR A 46 8.33 -4.71 -4.62
CA TYR A 46 8.21 -3.26 -4.42
C TYR A 46 9.40 -2.71 -3.61
N GLU A 47 9.77 -1.47 -3.92
CA GLU A 47 10.95 -0.79 -3.36
C GLU A 47 10.76 -0.39 -1.89
N SER A 48 11.81 0.17 -1.26
CA SER A 48 11.68 0.80 0.07
C SER A 48 10.89 2.11 0.01
N LEU A 49 10.31 2.52 1.14
CA LEU A 49 9.52 3.76 1.23
C LEU A 49 10.36 5.00 0.86
N GLU A 50 11.64 5.01 1.21
CA GLU A 50 12.58 6.09 0.90
C GLU A 50 12.81 6.21 -0.61
N VAL A 51 12.99 5.09 -1.30
CA VAL A 51 13.14 5.04 -2.76
C VAL A 51 11.83 5.47 -3.44
N LEU A 52 10.68 4.99 -2.94
CA LEU A 52 9.38 5.39 -3.47
C LEU A 52 9.13 6.89 -3.27
N LYS A 53 9.49 7.48 -2.14
CA LYS A 53 9.35 8.93 -1.88
C LYS A 53 10.14 9.79 -2.86
N GLN A 54 11.30 9.32 -3.33
CA GLN A 54 12.08 10.00 -4.37
C GLN A 54 11.36 9.99 -5.72
N LYS A 55 10.65 8.90 -6.05
CA LYS A 55 9.87 8.75 -7.30
C LYS A 55 8.52 9.49 -7.23
N TYR A 56 7.85 9.47 -6.07
CA TYR A 56 6.50 9.99 -5.88
C TYR A 56 6.49 11.02 -4.72
N PRO A 57 6.68 12.32 -5.01
CA PRO A 57 6.86 13.35 -3.99
C PRO A 57 5.69 13.54 -3.03
N LEU A 58 4.47 13.13 -3.40
CA LEU A 58 3.28 13.21 -2.54
C LEU A 58 3.20 12.11 -1.48
N ILE A 59 4.07 11.10 -1.50
CA ILE A 59 4.10 10.07 -0.46
C ILE A 59 4.31 10.70 0.92
N ASP A 60 3.45 10.36 1.87
CA ASP A 60 3.61 10.71 3.28
C ASP A 60 4.46 9.65 3.99
N THR A 61 5.69 10.00 4.36
CA THR A 61 6.58 9.11 5.11
C THR A 61 6.29 9.11 6.62
N SER A 62 5.41 10.00 7.10
CA SER A 62 4.95 10.01 8.48
C SER A 62 3.83 8.99 8.73
N TYR A 63 3.10 8.60 7.68
CA TYR A 63 2.10 7.54 7.70
C TYR A 63 2.69 6.23 8.26
N LYS A 64 1.98 5.62 9.22
CA LYS A 64 2.34 4.33 9.80
C LYS A 64 1.42 3.25 9.23
N SER A 65 1.94 2.40 8.36
CA SER A 65 1.15 1.33 7.74
C SER A 65 0.56 0.36 8.76
N VAL A 66 -0.61 -0.19 8.45
CA VAL A 66 -1.27 -1.23 9.26
C VAL A 66 -0.48 -2.53 9.16
N MET A 67 -0.01 -2.86 7.96
CA MET A 67 0.89 -4.00 7.75
C MET A 67 2.36 -3.59 7.80
N PRO A 68 3.25 -4.47 8.29
CA PRO A 68 4.68 -4.25 8.18
C PRO A 68 5.12 -4.19 6.71
N TRP A 69 6.22 -3.48 6.42
CA TRP A 69 6.77 -3.40 5.07
C TRP A 69 7.14 -4.78 4.51
N LYS A 70 7.70 -5.64 5.37
CA LYS A 70 7.88 -7.07 5.12
C LYS A 70 6.61 -7.81 5.52
N LEU A 71 5.81 -8.19 4.53
CA LEU A 71 4.53 -8.86 4.74
C LEU A 71 4.70 -10.25 5.37
N PRO A 72 3.73 -10.70 6.18
CA PRO A 72 3.72 -12.07 6.69
C PRO A 72 3.58 -13.08 5.55
N ARG A 73 4.06 -14.30 5.76
CA ARG A 73 3.83 -15.39 4.81
C ARG A 73 2.34 -15.72 4.72
N GLU A 74 1.88 -15.99 3.51
CA GLU A 74 0.51 -16.39 3.19
C GLU A 74 0.49 -17.77 2.54
N GLY A 75 -0.69 -18.38 2.49
CA GLY A 75 -0.92 -19.60 1.71
C GLY A 75 -0.93 -19.34 0.21
N TYR A 76 -1.33 -20.36 -0.55
CA TYR A 76 -1.56 -20.26 -1.99
C TYR A 76 -3.06 -20.07 -2.30
N GLY A 77 -3.35 -19.37 -3.39
CA GLY A 77 -4.71 -19.14 -3.89
C GLY A 77 -5.30 -17.78 -3.49
N ASP A 78 -6.43 -17.43 -4.11
CA ASP A 78 -7.06 -16.11 -4.00
C ASP A 78 -7.44 -15.72 -2.57
N ASP A 79 -7.89 -16.70 -1.78
CA ASP A 79 -8.33 -16.46 -0.39
C ASP A 79 -7.15 -16.32 0.60
N ALA A 80 -5.91 -16.58 0.17
CA ALA A 80 -4.76 -16.55 1.05
C ALA A 80 -4.47 -15.14 1.61
N CYS A 81 -4.84 -14.09 0.87
CA CYS A 81 -4.66 -12.71 1.30
C CYS A 81 -5.84 -12.16 2.14
N THR A 82 -6.97 -12.87 2.22
CA THR A 82 -8.20 -12.35 2.85
C THR A 82 -7.96 -11.91 4.29
N GLY A 83 -7.19 -12.67 5.07
CA GLY A 83 -6.87 -12.31 6.45
C GLY A 83 -6.03 -11.03 6.56
N ARG A 84 -5.06 -10.83 5.67
CA ARG A 84 -4.27 -9.60 5.60
C ARG A 84 -5.15 -8.42 5.19
N VAL A 85 -5.91 -8.56 4.11
CA VAL A 85 -6.76 -7.49 3.58
C VAL A 85 -7.79 -7.07 4.64
N ALA A 86 -8.46 -8.01 5.30
CA ALA A 86 -9.40 -7.70 6.38
C ALA A 86 -8.75 -6.88 7.50
N LYS A 87 -7.60 -7.33 8.01
CA LYS A 87 -6.86 -6.60 9.06
C LYS A 87 -6.42 -5.21 8.60
N THR A 88 -6.02 -5.05 7.33
CA THR A 88 -5.70 -3.74 6.75
C THR A 88 -6.91 -2.83 6.72
N LEU A 89 -8.05 -3.31 6.23
CA LEU A 89 -9.28 -2.51 6.15
C LEU A 89 -9.79 -2.12 7.55
N ASP A 90 -9.77 -3.04 8.51
CA ASP A 90 -10.15 -2.75 9.90
C ASP A 90 -9.25 -1.67 10.50
N GLY A 91 -7.93 -1.76 10.29
CA GLY A 91 -6.98 -0.77 10.79
C GLY A 91 -7.15 0.61 10.15
N LEU A 92 -7.47 0.66 8.85
CA LEU A 92 -7.76 1.91 8.14
C LEU A 92 -9.09 2.53 8.62
N ALA A 93 -10.14 1.73 8.78
CA ALA A 93 -11.44 2.18 9.27
C ALA A 93 -11.37 2.72 10.70
N GLN A 94 -10.53 2.12 11.56
CA GLN A 94 -10.28 2.64 12.92
C GLN A 94 -9.53 3.98 12.91
N ARG A 95 -8.66 4.20 11.92
CA ARG A 95 -7.86 5.42 11.81
C ARG A 95 -8.65 6.58 11.21
N TYR A 96 -9.52 6.29 10.25
CA TYR A 96 -10.31 7.26 9.49
C TYR A 96 -11.81 6.93 9.64
N PRO A 97 -12.44 7.33 10.77
CA PRO A 97 -13.84 7.06 11.05
C PRO A 97 -14.82 7.84 10.17
#